data_AF-A0A7V9FQR0-F1
#
_entry.id   AF-A0A7V9FQR0-F1
#
_cell.length_a   1.000
_cell.length_b   1.000
_cell.length_c   1.000
_cell.angle_alpha   90.00
_cell.angle_beta   90.00
_cell.angle_gamma   90.00
#
_symmetry.space_group_name_H-M   'P 1'
#
loop_
_entity.id
_entity.type
_entity.pdbx_description
1 polymer ?
#
loop_
_entity_poly.entity_id
_entity_poly.type
_entity_poly.pdbx_seq_one_letter_code
_entity_poly.pdbx_strand_id
1 'polypeptide(L)'
;MDSPSCSVISTVNVELYHIEAEPSTGEGTVLVHALTGFVDAGQAGQLAVAHLLTNLDHRVVATFDVDQLLDYRSRRPAMTFDEDRWASYEQPKLVLYEVQDCGGTTFLLLTGPEPDLLWERFSDAVRELVERFAVGLTVGLGAAPMAVPHTRPSAVTAHATRRELISGYHRWFNTMQM
;
A
#
# COMPACT_ATOMS: atom_id res chain seq x y z
N MET A 1 35.92 41.23 -6.29
CA MET A 1 35.72 40.22 -5.23
C MET A 1 34.23 40.10 -5.07
N ASP A 2 33.62 39.29 -5.92
CA ASP A 2 32.18 39.08 -5.98
C ASP A 2 31.89 37.78 -5.24
N SER A 3 31.12 37.86 -4.16
CA SER A 3 30.60 36.70 -3.44
C SER A 3 29.39 36.17 -4.21
N PRO A 4 29.33 34.87 -4.59
CA PRO A 4 28.10 34.33 -5.13
C PRO A 4 27.14 34.08 -3.95
N SER A 5 26.01 34.79 -3.94
CA SER A 5 24.90 34.48 -3.05
C SER A 5 24.37 33.09 -3.41
N CYS A 6 24.56 32.15 -2.49
CA CYS A 6 24.00 30.81 -2.57
C CYS A 6 22.47 30.90 -2.48
N SER A 7 21.80 30.84 -3.62
CA SER A 7 20.34 30.69 -3.69
C SER A 7 20.00 29.22 -3.46
N VAL A 8 19.91 28.80 -2.20
CA VAL A 8 19.23 27.55 -1.84
C VAL A 8 17.73 27.83 -1.87
N ILE A 9 17.14 27.81 -3.06
CA ILE A 9 15.70 27.54 -3.16
C ILE A 9 15.59 26.03 -2.99
N SER A 10 15.36 25.60 -1.74
CA SER A 10 14.81 24.29 -1.47
C SER A 10 13.44 24.27 -2.14
N THR A 11 13.34 23.58 -3.27
CA THR A 11 12.05 23.16 -3.81
C THR A 11 11.44 22.25 -2.75
N VAL A 12 10.53 22.81 -1.94
CA VAL A 12 9.69 22.01 -1.05
C VAL A 12 8.97 21.00 -1.95
N ASN A 13 9.17 19.72 -1.71
CA ASN A 13 8.61 18.65 -2.53
C ASN A 13 7.07 18.66 -2.38
N VAL A 14 6.36 19.34 -3.29
CA VAL A 14 4.89 19.49 -3.24
C VAL A 14 4.18 18.23 -3.72
N GLU A 15 4.86 17.35 -4.45
CA GLU A 15 4.29 16.09 -4.90
C GLU A 15 4.44 15.01 -3.81
N LEU A 16 3.35 14.29 -3.54
CA LEU A 16 3.30 13.22 -2.53
C LEU A 16 3.72 11.86 -3.10
N TYR A 17 3.75 11.74 -4.43
CA TYR A 17 4.18 10.56 -5.16
C TYR A 17 4.82 10.98 -6.48
N HIS A 18 5.66 10.10 -7.04
CA HIS A 18 6.15 10.22 -8.41
C HIS A 18 5.74 9.00 -9.22
N ILE A 19 5.49 9.20 -10.51
CA ILE A 19 5.13 8.14 -11.45
C ILE A 19 6.40 7.66 -12.16
N GLU A 20 6.63 6.35 -12.12
CA GLU A 20 7.78 5.69 -12.76
C GLU A 20 7.40 5.15 -14.14
N ALA A 21 6.16 4.68 -14.31
CA ALA A 21 5.66 4.16 -15.57
C ALA A 21 4.14 4.31 -15.68
N GLU A 22 3.63 4.46 -16.89
CA GLU A 22 2.20 4.29 -17.16
C GLU A 22 1.87 2.78 -17.18
N PRO A 23 0.84 2.34 -16.43
CA PRO A 23 0.45 0.94 -16.41
C PRO A 23 -0.14 0.53 -17.77
N SER A 24 -0.02 -0.75 -18.13
CA SER A 24 -0.63 -1.29 -19.36
C SER A 24 -2.12 -1.65 -19.18
N THR A 25 -2.68 -1.28 -18.04
CA THR A 25 -4.02 -1.60 -17.58
C THR A 25 -5.09 -0.79 -18.33
N GLY A 26 -6.27 -1.37 -18.52
CA GLY A 26 -7.37 -0.74 -19.27
C GLY A 26 -8.44 -0.06 -18.40
N GLU A 27 -9.53 0.37 -19.02
CA GLU A 27 -10.71 0.83 -18.26
C GLU A 27 -11.24 -0.30 -17.36
N GLY A 28 -11.61 0.05 -16.13
CA GLY A 28 -12.19 -0.90 -15.18
C GLY A 28 -11.16 -1.73 -14.42
N THR A 29 -9.89 -1.31 -14.43
CA THR A 29 -8.79 -1.98 -13.73
C THR A 29 -9.08 -2.13 -12.23
N VAL A 30 -8.64 -3.23 -11.64
CA VAL A 30 -8.74 -3.47 -10.20
C VAL A 30 -7.50 -2.91 -9.50
N LEU A 31 -7.70 -2.15 -8.43
CA LEU A 31 -6.68 -1.76 -7.48
C LEU A 31 -6.85 -2.57 -6.19
N VAL A 32 -5.87 -3.39 -5.86
CA VAL A 32 -5.77 -4.02 -4.54
C VAL A 32 -4.89 -3.14 -3.65
N HIS A 33 -5.30 -2.89 -2.40
CA HIS A 33 -4.43 -2.23 -1.44
C HIS A 33 -4.30 -3.04 -0.14
N ALA A 34 -3.06 -3.13 0.34
CA ALA A 34 -2.69 -3.83 1.56
C ALA A 34 -1.55 -3.06 2.23
N LEU A 35 -1.91 -2.26 3.23
CA LEU A 35 -0.99 -1.38 3.96
C LEU A 35 -0.62 -2.01 5.30
N THR A 36 0.63 -1.84 5.74
CA THR A 36 1.13 -2.37 7.01
C THR A 36 1.17 -1.26 8.07
N GLY A 37 0.44 -1.42 9.17
CA GLY A 37 0.42 -0.41 10.23
C GLY A 37 -0.79 -0.54 11.15
N PHE A 38 -1.95 -0.84 10.57
CA PHE A 38 -3.15 -1.24 11.29
C PHE A 38 -3.11 -2.74 11.68
N VAL A 39 -4.22 -3.23 12.24
CA VAL A 39 -4.40 -4.62 12.66
C VAL A 39 -4.21 -5.57 11.45
N ASP A 40 -3.15 -6.40 11.51
CA ASP A 40 -2.87 -7.48 10.55
C ASP A 40 -2.65 -8.81 11.30
N ALA A 41 -3.75 -9.41 11.75
CA ALA A 41 -3.72 -10.65 12.52
C ALA A 41 -3.05 -11.79 11.73
N GLY A 42 -2.01 -12.38 12.33
CA GLY A 42 -1.24 -13.45 11.69
C GLY A 42 -0.40 -12.99 10.49
N GLN A 43 -0.19 -11.68 10.34
CA GLN A 43 0.53 -11.09 9.20
C GLN A 43 -0.11 -11.43 7.86
N ALA A 44 -1.43 -11.66 7.82
CA ALA A 44 -2.10 -12.20 6.65
C ALA A 44 -2.01 -11.28 5.44
N GLY A 45 -2.20 -9.96 5.62
CA GLY A 45 -2.04 -8.96 4.58
C GLY A 45 -0.60 -8.89 4.08
N GLN A 46 0.36 -8.81 5.00
CA GLN A 46 1.78 -8.78 4.66
C GLN A 46 2.23 -10.05 3.90
N LEU A 47 1.79 -11.23 4.33
CA LEU A 47 2.08 -12.51 3.67
C LEU A 47 1.42 -12.60 2.29
N ALA A 48 0.20 -12.09 2.13
CA ALA A 48 -0.47 -12.04 0.83
C ALA A 48 0.30 -11.17 -0.17
N VAL A 49 0.72 -9.96 0.25
CA VAL A 49 1.57 -9.09 -0.58
C VAL A 49 2.89 -9.76 -0.94
N ALA A 50 3.58 -10.33 0.05
CA ALA A 50 4.84 -11.03 -0.16
C ALA A 50 4.66 -12.18 -1.17
N HIS A 51 3.57 -12.93 -1.06
CA HIS A 51 3.25 -13.99 -2.00
C HIS A 51 3.04 -13.46 -3.42
N LEU A 52 2.24 -12.40 -3.60
CA LEU A 52 2.00 -11.80 -4.93
C LEU A 52 3.31 -11.31 -5.57
N LEU A 53 4.11 -10.52 -4.85
CA LEU A 53 5.36 -9.95 -5.38
C LEU A 53 6.46 -11.01 -5.57
N THR A 54 6.42 -12.13 -4.84
CA THR A 54 7.39 -13.22 -5.04
C THR A 54 7.05 -14.10 -6.24
N ASN A 55 5.76 -14.27 -6.55
CA ASN A 55 5.30 -15.30 -7.50
C ASN A 55 4.75 -14.75 -8.81
N LEU A 56 4.49 -13.45 -8.91
CA LEU A 56 3.92 -12.81 -10.09
C LEU A 56 4.85 -11.75 -10.67
N ASP A 57 4.81 -11.61 -12.00
CA ASP A 57 5.50 -10.54 -12.69
C ASP A 57 4.88 -9.19 -12.30
N HIS A 58 5.75 -8.25 -11.95
CA HIS A 58 5.33 -6.94 -11.48
C HIS A 58 6.35 -5.86 -11.84
N ARG A 59 5.87 -4.62 -11.93
CA ARG A 59 6.71 -3.43 -12.11
C ARG A 59 6.15 -2.24 -11.31
N VAL A 60 7.02 -1.32 -10.95
CA VAL A 60 6.63 -0.10 -10.24
C VAL A 60 5.93 0.86 -11.21
N VAL A 61 4.78 1.38 -10.78
CA VAL A 61 3.99 2.39 -11.49
C VAL A 61 4.16 3.75 -10.82
N ALA A 62 4.06 3.80 -9.49
CA ALA A 62 4.27 5.01 -8.72
C ALA A 62 4.85 4.69 -7.35
N THR A 63 5.61 5.63 -6.79
CA THR A 63 6.18 5.52 -5.45
C THR A 63 5.83 6.78 -4.66
N PHE A 64 5.34 6.59 -3.44
CA PHE A 64 5.01 7.68 -2.53
C PHE A 64 6.25 8.15 -1.77
N ASP A 65 6.28 9.45 -1.46
CA ASP A 65 7.31 10.05 -0.60
C ASP A 65 7.03 9.70 0.86
N VAL A 66 7.56 8.54 1.29
CA VAL A 66 7.39 8.03 2.66
C VAL A 66 8.00 8.95 3.72
N ASP A 67 8.94 9.83 3.36
CA ASP A 67 9.53 10.78 4.31
C ASP A 67 8.52 11.84 4.77
N GLN A 68 7.51 12.13 3.95
CA GLN A 68 6.39 13.00 4.32
C GLN A 68 5.30 12.26 5.12
N LEU A 69 5.26 10.92 5.03
CA LEU A 69 4.13 10.11 5.48
C LEU A 69 4.41 9.31 6.76
N LEU A 70 5.67 8.98 7.04
CA LEU A 70 6.06 8.05 8.10
C LEU A 70 6.70 8.75 9.31
N ASP A 71 6.27 8.39 10.51
CA ASP A 71 7.01 8.64 11.74
C ASP A 71 8.06 7.53 11.96
N TYR A 72 9.28 7.80 11.51
CA TYR A 72 10.44 6.92 11.66
C TYR A 72 10.80 6.59 13.11
N ARG A 73 10.33 7.35 14.11
CA ARG A 73 10.57 7.03 15.52
C ARG A 73 9.62 5.96 16.03
N SER A 74 8.39 5.97 15.53
CA SER A 74 7.35 4.98 15.84
C SER A 74 7.61 3.68 15.09
N ARG A 75 8.09 3.76 13.86
CA ARG A 75 8.43 2.60 13.02
C ARG A 75 9.85 2.72 12.49
N ARG A 76 10.80 2.28 13.33
CA ARG A 76 12.24 2.30 12.99
C ARG A 76 12.54 1.23 11.95
N PRO A 77 12.96 1.60 10.74
CA PRO A 77 13.32 0.60 9.74
C PRO A 77 14.60 -0.11 10.16
N ALA A 78 14.69 -1.39 9.81
CA ALA A 78 15.81 -2.23 10.22
C ALA A 78 17.11 -1.75 9.57
N MET A 79 18.19 -1.80 10.35
CA MET A 79 19.54 -1.57 9.86
C MET A 79 20.38 -2.79 10.21
N THR A 80 21.16 -3.28 9.26
CA THR A 80 22.11 -4.37 9.49
C THR A 80 23.45 -3.77 9.89
N PHE A 81 23.98 -4.18 11.03
CA PHE A 81 25.36 -3.91 11.42
C PHE A 81 26.20 -5.16 11.15
N ASP A 82 27.24 -5.01 10.34
CA ASP A 82 28.16 -6.09 9.95
C ASP A 82 29.56 -5.78 10.47
N GLU A 83 29.97 -6.51 11.51
CA GLU A 83 31.23 -6.40 12.25
C GLU A 83 31.54 -5.01 12.83
N ASP A 84 31.88 -4.06 11.97
CA ASP A 84 32.37 -2.72 12.29
C ASP A 84 31.65 -1.60 11.54
N ARG A 85 30.67 -1.93 10.68
CA ARG A 85 29.96 -0.96 9.85
C ARG A 85 28.47 -1.23 9.74
N TRP A 86 27.71 -0.18 9.47
CA TRP A 86 26.35 -0.33 8.97
C TRP A 86 26.40 -0.84 7.52
N ALA A 87 25.85 -2.02 7.28
CA ALA A 87 25.91 -2.73 6.01
C ALA A 87 24.68 -2.49 5.13
N SER A 88 23.50 -2.38 5.74
CA SER A 88 22.27 -2.12 5.01
C SER A 88 21.24 -1.38 5.85
N TYR A 89 20.31 -0.75 5.14
CA TYR A 89 19.15 -0.07 5.68
C TYR A 89 17.94 -0.54 4.88
N GLU A 90 16.95 -1.09 5.57
CA GLU A 90 15.69 -1.50 4.97
C GLU A 90 14.80 -0.27 4.81
N GLN A 91 14.98 0.45 3.70
CA GLN A 91 14.19 1.64 3.43
C GLN A 91 12.69 1.28 3.33
N PRO A 92 11.80 1.93 4.11
CA PRO A 92 10.37 1.75 3.95
C PRO A 92 9.96 2.28 2.58
N LYS A 93 9.07 1.57 1.90
CA LYS A 93 8.55 2.00 0.60
C LYS A 93 7.05 1.82 0.56
N LEU A 94 6.35 2.83 0.07
CA LEU A 94 4.93 2.80 -0.24
C LEU A 94 4.77 2.94 -1.74
N VAL A 95 4.39 1.85 -2.39
CA VAL A 95 4.56 1.67 -3.83
C VAL A 95 3.28 1.14 -4.44
N LEU A 96 2.94 1.70 -5.60
CA LEU A 96 1.93 1.18 -6.51
C LEU A 96 2.63 0.34 -7.57
N TYR A 97 2.33 -0.94 -7.60
CA TYR A 97 2.78 -1.89 -8.62
C TYR A 97 1.69 -2.13 -9.65
N GLU A 98 2.10 -2.38 -10.89
CA GLU A 98 1.31 -3.18 -11.83
C GLU A 98 1.76 -4.62 -11.70
N VAL A 99 0.81 -5.54 -11.55
CA VAL A 99 1.03 -6.97 -11.36
C VAL A 99 0.24 -7.73 -12.42
N GLN A 100 0.85 -8.76 -13.00
CA GLN A 100 0.18 -9.66 -13.94
C GLN A 100 -0.09 -11.02 -13.28
N ASP A 101 -1.35 -11.46 -13.29
CA ASP A 101 -1.72 -12.77 -12.78
C ASP A 101 -1.32 -13.91 -13.73
N CYS A 102 -1.44 -15.17 -13.28
CA CYS A 102 -1.11 -16.35 -14.09
C CYS A 102 -1.99 -16.50 -15.36
N GLY A 103 -3.12 -15.79 -15.43
CA GLY A 103 -4.01 -15.74 -16.60
C GLY A 103 -3.68 -14.59 -17.56
N GLY A 104 -2.66 -13.77 -17.27
CA GLY A 104 -2.26 -12.61 -18.06
C GLY A 104 -3.04 -11.33 -17.73
N THR A 105 -3.98 -11.37 -16.78
CA THR A 105 -4.76 -10.19 -16.37
C THR A 105 -3.88 -9.27 -15.54
N THR A 106 -3.87 -7.99 -15.88
CA THR A 106 -3.14 -6.98 -15.11
C THR A 106 -4.04 -6.30 -14.09
N PHE A 107 -3.49 -6.06 -12.90
CA PHE A 107 -4.13 -5.29 -11.83
C PHE A 107 -3.10 -4.43 -11.11
N LEU A 108 -3.57 -3.45 -10.36
CA LEU A 108 -2.71 -2.59 -9.56
C LEU A 108 -2.65 -3.07 -8.11
N LEU A 109 -1.48 -2.97 -7.48
CA LEU A 109 -1.25 -3.31 -6.07
C LEU A 109 -0.57 -2.15 -5.35
N LEU A 110 -1.30 -1.49 -4.45
CA LEU A 110 -0.73 -0.49 -3.53
C LEU A 110 -0.33 -1.15 -2.21
N THR A 111 0.94 -1.09 -1.87
CA THR A 111 1.46 -1.71 -0.65
C THR A 111 2.66 -0.99 -0.07
N GLY A 112 2.86 -1.15 1.24
CA GLY A 112 3.86 -0.45 2.03
C GLY A 112 3.34 -0.12 3.42
N PRO A 113 4.09 0.65 4.22
CA PRO A 113 3.60 1.13 5.51
C PRO A 113 2.38 2.04 5.31
N GLU A 114 1.36 1.83 6.12
CA GLU A 114 0.23 2.76 6.25
C GLU A 114 0.78 4.11 6.74
N PRO A 115 0.45 5.25 6.13
CA PRO A 115 0.93 6.56 6.59
C PRO A 115 0.64 6.82 8.08
N ASP A 116 1.57 7.43 8.82
CA ASP A 116 1.30 8.03 10.13
C ASP A 116 0.70 9.43 10.00
N LEU A 117 1.06 10.12 8.91
CA LEU A 117 0.78 11.54 8.69
C LEU A 117 -0.04 11.74 7.40
N LEU A 118 -0.68 12.91 7.31
CA LEU A 118 -1.28 13.42 6.07
C LEU A 118 -2.34 12.52 5.41
N TRP A 119 -3.15 11.79 6.17
CA TRP A 119 -4.13 10.83 5.65
C TRP A 119 -5.07 11.37 4.58
N GLU A 120 -5.60 12.59 4.75
CA GLU A 120 -6.48 13.23 3.75
C GLU A 120 -5.73 13.45 2.43
N ARG A 121 -4.51 14.01 2.50
CA ARG A 121 -3.67 14.26 1.32
C ARG A 121 -3.23 12.95 0.65
N PHE A 122 -2.91 11.93 1.43
CA PHE A 122 -2.61 10.59 0.92
C PHE A 122 -3.83 9.97 0.21
N SER A 123 -5.01 10.07 0.81
CA SER A 123 -6.25 9.54 0.23
C SER A 123 -6.61 10.27 -1.07
N ASP A 124 -6.45 11.59 -1.12
CA ASP A 124 -6.62 12.37 -2.34
C ASP A 124 -5.61 11.97 -3.42
N ALA A 125 -4.34 11.77 -3.08
CA ALA A 125 -3.32 11.30 -4.02
C ALA A 125 -3.63 9.89 -4.58
N VAL A 126 -4.11 8.98 -3.73
CA VAL A 126 -4.58 7.66 -4.20
C VAL A 126 -5.80 7.80 -5.09
N ARG A 127 -6.74 8.70 -4.78
CA ARG A 127 -7.92 8.98 -5.62
C ARG A 127 -7.51 9.53 -6.99
N GLU A 128 -6.53 10.44 -7.05
CA GLU A 128 -5.97 10.93 -8.31
C GLU A 128 -5.40 9.79 -9.16
N LEU A 129 -4.66 8.85 -8.55
CA LEU A 129 -4.14 7.67 -9.27
C LEU A 129 -5.26 6.74 -9.75
N VAL A 130 -6.29 6.53 -8.93
CA VAL A 130 -7.51 5.76 -9.29
C VAL A 130 -8.19 6.37 -10.51
N GLU A 131 -8.38 7.70 -10.53
CA GLU A 131 -8.98 8.43 -11.64
C GLU A 131 -8.09 8.38 -12.88
N ARG A 132 -6.78 8.66 -12.73
CA ARG A 132 -5.80 8.68 -13.83
C ARG A 132 -5.67 7.33 -14.54
N PHE A 133 -5.67 6.23 -13.78
CA PHE A 133 -5.50 4.88 -14.31
C PHE A 133 -6.84 4.16 -14.56
N ALA A 134 -7.96 4.90 -14.55
CA ALA A 134 -9.29 4.38 -14.84
C ALA A 134 -9.67 3.12 -14.03
N VAL A 135 -9.30 3.11 -12.75
CA VAL A 135 -9.60 2.01 -11.83
C VAL A 135 -11.12 1.93 -11.59
N GLY A 136 -11.71 0.76 -11.87
CA GLY A 136 -13.15 0.53 -11.71
C GLY A 136 -13.55 -0.15 -10.40
N LEU A 137 -12.58 -0.69 -9.68
CA LEU A 137 -12.80 -1.34 -8.39
C LEU A 137 -11.54 -1.27 -7.52
N THR A 138 -11.72 -0.81 -6.29
CA THR A 138 -10.68 -0.87 -5.26
C THR A 138 -11.03 -1.95 -4.23
N VAL A 139 -10.08 -2.82 -3.90
CA VAL A 139 -10.22 -3.93 -2.95
C VAL A 139 -9.20 -3.77 -1.83
N GLY A 140 -9.69 -3.57 -0.60
CA GLY A 140 -8.85 -3.50 0.59
C GLY A 140 -8.66 -4.85 1.26
N LEU A 141 -7.42 -5.16 1.64
CA LEU A 141 -7.08 -6.36 2.41
C LEU A 141 -6.67 -5.98 3.83
N GLY A 142 -7.18 -6.73 4.80
CA GLY A 142 -6.83 -6.59 6.21
C GLY A 142 -7.27 -7.82 7.00
N ALA A 143 -6.72 -7.99 8.21
CA ALA A 143 -7.01 -9.13 9.06
C ALA A 143 -7.16 -8.71 10.51
N ALA A 144 -8.30 -9.05 11.12
CA ALA A 144 -8.58 -8.75 12.52
C ALA A 144 -8.59 -10.04 13.36
N PRO A 145 -8.06 -10.01 14.59
CA PRO A 145 -8.12 -11.16 15.48
C PRO A 145 -9.57 -11.38 15.92
N MET A 146 -10.02 -12.63 15.83
CA MET A 146 -11.37 -13.04 16.20
C MET A 146 -11.32 -14.26 17.13
N ALA A 147 -12.33 -14.41 17.98
CA ALA A 147 -12.48 -15.56 18.87
C ALA A 147 -12.97 -16.81 18.09
N VAL A 148 -12.12 -17.33 17.19
CA VAL A 148 -12.38 -18.50 16.36
C VAL A 148 -11.25 -19.53 16.50
N PRO A 149 -11.53 -20.84 16.46
CA PRO A 149 -10.50 -21.87 16.58
C PRO A 149 -9.76 -22.06 15.25
N HIS A 150 -8.45 -22.34 15.31
CA HIS A 150 -7.61 -22.67 14.15
C HIS A 150 -7.95 -24.04 13.50
N THR A 151 -8.88 -24.81 14.09
CA THR A 151 -9.34 -26.12 13.59
C THR A 151 -10.61 -26.02 12.74
N ARG A 152 -10.97 -24.82 12.30
CA ARG A 152 -12.09 -24.53 11.38
C ARG A 152 -11.59 -23.67 10.22
N PRO A 153 -12.29 -23.68 9.06
CA PRO A 153 -11.94 -22.79 7.96
C PRO A 153 -11.92 -21.33 8.40
N SER A 154 -10.94 -20.58 7.89
CA SER A 154 -10.83 -19.13 8.13
C SER A 154 -12.05 -18.41 7.60
N ALA A 155 -12.64 -17.54 8.43
CA ALA A 155 -13.76 -16.70 8.03
C ALA A 155 -13.27 -15.42 7.33
N VAL A 156 -14.02 -14.97 6.33
CA VAL A 156 -13.82 -13.66 5.68
C VAL A 156 -15.08 -12.83 5.88
N THR A 157 -14.90 -11.59 6.33
CA THR A 157 -15.96 -10.58 6.41
C THR A 157 -15.70 -9.54 5.33
N ALA A 158 -16.72 -9.20 4.55
CA ALA A 158 -16.61 -8.24 3.47
C ALA A 158 -17.54 -7.04 3.70
N HIS A 159 -17.07 -5.86 3.29
CA HIS A 159 -17.85 -4.63 3.21
C HIS A 159 -17.62 -4.01 1.82
N ALA A 160 -18.65 -3.34 1.28
CA ALA A 160 -18.56 -2.74 -0.04
C ALA A 160 -19.61 -1.64 -0.21
N THR A 161 -19.33 -0.69 -1.10
CA THR A 161 -20.29 0.32 -1.57
C THR A 161 -21.37 -0.29 -2.48
N ARG A 162 -21.03 -1.38 -3.18
CA ARG A 162 -21.89 -2.17 -4.05
C ARG A 162 -22.22 -3.51 -3.39
N ARG A 163 -23.50 -3.76 -3.08
CA ARG A 163 -23.93 -4.92 -2.28
C ARG A 163 -23.76 -6.25 -3.00
N GLU A 164 -23.88 -6.25 -4.31
CA GLU A 164 -23.71 -7.40 -5.20
C GLU A 164 -22.29 -7.97 -5.17
N LEU A 165 -21.26 -7.16 -4.89
CA LEU A 165 -19.87 -7.62 -4.80
C LEU A 165 -19.61 -8.51 -3.57
N ILE A 166 -20.49 -8.45 -2.58
CA ILE A 166 -20.36 -9.18 -1.32
C ILE A 166 -21.52 -10.16 -1.10
N SER A 167 -22.24 -10.52 -2.16
CA SER A 167 -23.28 -11.55 -2.09
C SER A 167 -22.65 -12.91 -1.78
N GLY A 168 -22.96 -13.47 -0.60
CA GLY A 168 -22.42 -14.76 -0.14
C GLY A 168 -21.50 -14.67 1.08
N TYR A 169 -21.05 -13.47 1.45
CA TYR A 169 -20.28 -13.28 2.69
C TYR A 169 -21.19 -13.24 3.91
N HIS A 170 -20.74 -13.89 4.99
CA HIS A 170 -21.47 -13.90 6.27
C HIS A 170 -21.35 -12.53 6.96
N ARG A 171 -22.48 -12.04 7.48
CA ARG A 171 -22.55 -10.75 8.19
C ARG A 171 -22.38 -11.00 9.69
N TRP A 172 -21.17 -10.79 10.18
CA TRP A 172 -20.84 -10.97 11.59
C TRP A 172 -21.30 -9.82 12.48
N PHE A 173 -21.42 -8.62 11.89
CA PHE A 173 -21.54 -7.38 12.63
C PHE A 173 -22.68 -6.52 12.10
N ASN A 174 -23.22 -5.69 12.99
CA ASN A 174 -24.10 -4.60 12.63
C ASN A 174 -23.29 -3.29 12.74
N THR A 175 -23.68 -2.35 13.58
CA THR A 175 -22.88 -1.15 13.84
C THR A 175 -21.71 -1.45 14.76
N MET A 176 -20.51 -1.06 14.35
CA MET A 176 -19.28 -1.13 15.14
C MET A 176 -18.47 0.15 14.99
N GLN A 177 -17.69 0.47 16.03
CA GLN A 177 -16.63 1.47 16.01
C GLN A 177 -15.35 0.75 16.46
N MET A 178 -14.28 0.93 15.70
CA MET A 178 -12.95 0.42 16.04
C MET A 178 -12.13 1.50 16.74
#